data_AF-A0AAW4VIR9-F1
#
_entry.id   AF-A0AAW4VIR9-F1
#
_cell.length_a   1.000
_cell.length_b   1.000
_cell.length_c   1.000
_cell.angle_alpha   90.00
_cell.angle_beta   90.00
_cell.angle_gamma   90.00
#
_symmetry.space_group_name_H-M   'P 1'
#
loop_
_entity.id
_entity.type
_entity.pdbx_description
1 polymer ?
#
loop_
_entity_poly.entity_id
_entity_poly.type
_entity_poly.pdbx_seq_one_letter_code
_entity_poly.pdbx_strand_id
1 'polypeptide(L)' 'MKVLVTGFDPFGGDKVNPAYEAVKKMPDEISGAEIIKVEVPTVFEKSSQVVKEAIQQHQPDVVICVGQAGGRSAVSFER' A
#
# COMPACT_ATOMS: atom_id res chain seq x y z
N MET A 1 15.14 10.09 -2.25
CA MET A 1 14.52 8.81 -2.66
C MET A 1 13.04 8.93 -2.42
N LYS A 2 12.22 8.38 -3.31
CA LYS A 2 10.76 8.32 -3.18
C LYS A 2 10.31 6.87 -3.08
N VAL A 3 9.54 6.56 -2.04
CA VAL A 3 8.96 5.23 -1.83
C VAL A 3 7.45 5.34 -1.89
N LEU A 4 6.85 4.65 -2.85
CA LEU A 4 5.40 4.49 -2.92
C LEU A 4 5.00 3.28 -2.09
N VAL A 5 4.17 3.50 -1.06
CA VAL A 5 3.61 2.45 -0.21
C VAL A 5 2.10 2.41 -0.41
N THR A 6 1.57 1.24 -0.77
CA THR A 6 0.14 1.06 -1.01
C THR A 6 -0.50 0.15 0.02
N GLY A 7 -1.80 0.36 0.27
CA GLY A 7 -2.62 -0.53 1.07
C GLY A 7 -4.03 -0.64 0.49
N PHE A 8 -4.66 -1.81 0.64
CA PHE A 8 -6.01 -2.04 0.13
C PHE A 8 -7.09 -1.37 0.99
N ASP A 9 -8.19 -0.96 0.37
CA ASP A 9 -9.44 -0.58 1.04
C ASP A 9 -10.10 -1.81 1.74
N PRO A 10 -11.14 -1.61 2.58
CA PRO A 10 -11.85 -2.71 3.22
C PRO A 10 -12.56 -3.64 2.24
N PHE A 11 -12.60 -4.95 2.54
CA PHE A 11 -13.27 -5.96 1.74
C PHE A 11 -13.90 -7.05 2.62
N GLY A 12 -14.68 -7.96 2.02
CA GLY A 12 -15.24 -9.11 2.76
C GLY A 12 -16.27 -8.77 3.84
N GLY A 13 -16.83 -7.55 3.82
CA GLY A 13 -17.75 -7.05 4.86
C GLY A 13 -17.06 -6.38 6.04
N ASP A 14 -15.71 -6.34 6.06
CA ASP A 14 -14.96 -5.61 7.06
C ASP A 14 -15.08 -4.10 6.84
N LYS A 15 -15.03 -3.35 7.95
CA LYS A 15 -15.07 -1.86 7.93
C LYS A 15 -13.70 -1.23 7.74
N VAL A 16 -12.64 -1.99 7.95
CA VAL A 16 -11.26 -1.53 7.92
C VAL A 16 -10.39 -2.57 7.25
N ASN A 17 -9.33 -2.12 6.60
CA ASN A 17 -8.24 -2.98 6.16
C ASN A 17 -6.97 -2.60 6.95
N PRO A 18 -6.46 -3.46 7.84
CA PRO A 18 -5.27 -3.18 8.65
C PRO A 18 -4.04 -2.84 7.80
N ALA A 19 -3.95 -3.31 6.55
CA ALA A 19 -2.84 -2.95 5.67
C ALA A 19 -2.80 -1.44 5.43
N TYR A 20 -3.90 -0.84 4.98
CA TYR A 20 -3.92 0.60 4.72
C TYR A 20 -3.94 1.43 6.01
N GLU A 21 -4.55 0.94 7.09
CA GLU A 21 -4.45 1.59 8.41
C GLU A 21 -3.00 1.68 8.91
N ALA A 22 -2.17 0.66 8.64
CA ALA A 22 -0.74 0.70 8.97
C ALA A 22 0.00 1.70 8.08
N VAL A 23 -0.27 1.72 6.76
CA VAL A 23 0.35 2.65 5.81
C VAL A 23 0.04 4.11 6.16
N LYS A 24 -1.22 4.42 6.52
CA LYS A 24 -1.61 5.78 6.95
C LYS A 24 -0.82 6.30 8.15
N LYS A 25 -0.41 5.41 9.05
CA LYS A 25 0.32 5.75 10.29
C LYS A 25 1.83 5.94 10.08
N MET A 26 2.37 5.61 8.91
CA MET A 26 3.78 5.85 8.62
C MET A 26 4.06 7.37 8.65
N PRO A 27 5.25 7.82 9.04
CA PRO A 27 5.65 9.20 8.82
C PRO A 27 5.78 9.49 7.31
N ASP A 28 5.72 10.76 6.93
CA ASP A 28 5.86 11.17 5.52
C ASP A 28 7.32 11.13 5.04
N GLU A 29 8.28 11.00 5.96
CA GLU A 29 9.70 10.82 5.67
C GLU A 29 10.31 9.76 6.60
N ILE A 30 11.12 8.85 6.05
CA ILE A 30 11.90 7.86 6.81
C ILE A 30 13.33 7.90 6.29
N SER A 31 14.29 8.23 7.16
CA SER A 31 15.72 8.23 6.81
C SER A 31 16.06 9.03 5.54
N GLY A 32 15.38 10.17 5.32
CA GLY A 32 15.57 11.02 4.12
C GLY A 32 14.84 10.53 2.86
N ALA A 33 14.04 9.46 2.96
CA ALA A 33 13.16 9.00 1.87
C ALA A 33 11.74 9.53 2.08
N GLU A 34 11.18 10.14 1.03
CA GLU A 34 9.78 10.58 0.98
C GLU A 34 8.86 9.36 0.87
N ILE A 35 7.85 9.28 1.72
CA ILE A 35 6.87 8.20 1.76
C ILE A 35 5.54 8.67 1.16
N ILE A 36 5.24 8.18 -0.04
CA ILE A 36 3.98 8.43 -0.73
C ILE A 36 3.02 7.30 -0.41
N LYS A 37 1.84 7.61 0.12
CA LYS A 37 0.84 6.65 0.60
C LYS A 37 -0.37 6.64 -0.33
N VAL A 38 -0.77 5.48 -0.83
CA VAL A 38 -1.92 5.35 -1.74
C VAL A 38 -2.85 4.22 -1.31
N GLU A 39 -4.14 4.52 -1.14
CA GLU A 39 -5.18 3.50 -1.00
C GLU A 39 -5.52 2.91 -2.36
N VAL A 40 -5.60 1.58 -2.45
CA VAL A 40 -5.98 0.88 -3.69
C VAL A 40 -7.27 0.09 -3.49
N PRO A 41 -8.17 0.04 -4.49
CA PRO A 41 -9.42 -0.69 -4.34
C PRO A 41 -9.18 -2.21 -4.35
N THR A 42 -9.97 -2.95 -3.58
CA THR A 42 -9.98 -4.43 -3.57
C THR A 42 -10.80 -4.96 -4.74
N VAL A 43 -10.47 -4.49 -5.94
CA VAL A 43 -11.10 -4.82 -7.21
C VAL A 43 -10.00 -5.21 -8.19
N PHE A 44 -10.12 -6.40 -8.78
CA PHE A 44 -9.20 -6.87 -9.81
C PHE A 44 -9.07 -5.85 -10.95
N GLU A 45 -7.88 -5.77 -11.55
CA GLU A 45 -7.48 -4.80 -12.59
C GLU A 45 -7.45 -3.35 -12.12
N LYS A 46 -8.51 -2.84 -11.48
CA LYS A 46 -8.59 -1.47 -10.97
C LYS A 46 -7.50 -1.18 -9.93
N SER A 47 -7.20 -2.14 -9.05
CA SER A 47 -6.07 -2.03 -8.11
C SER A 47 -4.76 -1.77 -8.84
N SER A 48 -4.46 -2.56 -9.86
CA SER A 48 -3.23 -2.44 -10.66
C SER A 48 -3.18 -1.13 -11.45
N GLN A 49 -4.33 -0.62 -11.90
CA GLN A 49 -4.42 0.66 -12.59
C GLN A 49 -4.04 1.82 -11.66
N VAL A 50 -4.62 1.87 -10.45
CA VAL A 50 -4.31 2.91 -9.46
C VAL A 50 -2.82 2.92 -9.10
N VAL A 51 -2.22 1.74 -8.92
CA VAL A 51 -0.76 1.63 -8.67
C VAL A 51 0.04 2.19 -9.86
N LYS A 52 -0.32 1.85 -11.10
CA LYS A 52 0.37 2.35 -12.30
C LYS A 52 0.26 3.86 -12.45
N GLU A 53 -0.92 4.42 -12.20
CA GLU A 53 -1.15 5.87 -12.23
C GLU A 53 -0.31 6.57 -11.16
N ALA A 54 -0.27 6.03 -9.93
CA ALA A 54 0.58 6.55 -8.86
C ALA A 54 2.08 6.50 -9.21
N ILE A 55 2.54 5.41 -9.85
CA ILE A 55 3.92 5.29 -10.33
C ILE A 55 4.22 6.38 -11.36
N GLN A 56 3.33 6.59 -12.34
CA GLN A 56 3.53 7.62 -13.37
C GLN A 56 3.54 9.03 -12.78
N GLN A 57 2.63 9.31 -11.84
CA GLN A 57 2.48 10.62 -11.22
C GLN A 57 3.68 10.98 -10.33
N HIS A 58 4.14 10.05 -9.50
CA HIS A 58 5.12 10.35 -8.47
C HIS A 58 6.55 9.96 -8.84
N GLN A 59 6.72 9.10 -9.83
CA GLN A 59 7.99 8.50 -10.26
C GLN A 59 8.83 8.02 -9.06
N PRO A 60 8.31 7.05 -8.27
CA PRO A 60 9.02 6.53 -7.12
C PRO A 60 10.20 5.64 -7.53
N ASP A 61 11.22 5.58 -6.67
CA ASP A 61 12.36 4.66 -6.83
C ASP A 61 11.99 3.23 -6.41
N VAL A 62 11.06 3.10 -5.45
CA VAL A 62 10.63 1.82 -4.87
C VAL A 62 9.11 1.81 -4.69
N VAL A 63 8.48 0.66 -4.96
CA VAL A 63 7.05 0.43 -4.70
C VAL A 63 6.90 -0.74 -3.72
N ILE A 64 6.16 -0.53 -2.64
CA ILE A 64 5.85 -1.54 -1.62
C ILE A 64 4.33 -1.69 -1.55
N CYS A 65 3.81 -2.84 -1.96
CA CYS A 65 2.39 -3.15 -1.84
C CYS A 65 2.11 -3.92 -0.55
N VAL A 66 1.32 -3.34 0.35
CA VAL A 66 0.95 -3.97 1.62
C VAL A 66 -0.47 -4.53 1.53
N GLY A 67 -0.63 -5.80 1.91
CA GLY A 67 -1.92 -6.48 1.90
C GLY A 67 -2.23 -7.15 3.24
N GLN A 68 -3.52 -7.27 3.54
CA GLN A 68 -3.99 -8.09 4.65
C GLN A 68 -3.98 -9.57 4.24
N ALA A 69 -3.40 -10.42 5.10
CA ALA A 69 -3.47 -11.86 4.97
C ALA A 69 -4.10 -12.45 6.24
N GLY A 70 -5.43 -12.63 6.22
CA GLY A 70 -6.18 -13.16 7.35
C GLY A 70 -5.66 -14.52 7.80
N GLY A 71 -5.54 -14.72 9.12
CA GLY A 71 -5.05 -15.97 9.71
C GLY A 71 -3.53 -16.13 9.77
N ARG A 72 -2.73 -15.23 9.18
CA ARG A 72 -1.27 -15.22 9.40
C ARG A 72 -0.93 -14.64 10.77
N SER A 73 0.04 -15.24 11.46
CA SER A 73 0.49 -14.82 12.79
C SER A 73 1.62 -13.79 12.78
N ALA A 74 2.16 -13.47 11.60
CA ALA A 74 3.31 -12.60 11.44
C ALA A 74 3.31 -11.89 10.08
N VAL A 75 4.12 -10.85 9.96
CA VAL A 75 4.44 -10.21 8.68
C VAL A 75 5.24 -11.17 7.81
N SER A 76 4.92 -11.19 6.53
CA SER A 76 5.52 -12.05 5.52
C SER A 76 5.90 -11.23 4.30
N PHE A 77 7.00 -11.60 3.67
CA PHE A 77 7.43 -11.03 2.39
C PHE A 77 7.12 -12.01 1.27
N GLU A 78 6.45 -11.53 0.22
CA GLU A 78 6.17 -12.32 -0.98
C GLU A 78 7.44 -12.42 -1.85
N ARG A 79 7.60 -13.53 -2.58
CA ARG A 79 8.77 -13.82 -3.43
C ARG A 79 8.50 -13.57 -4.90
#